data_AF-A0AAP0SC23-F1
#
_entry.id   AF-A0AAP0SC23-F1
#
_cell.length_a   1.000
_cell.length_b   1.000
_cell.length_c   1.000
_cell.angle_alpha   90.00
_cell.angle_beta   90.00
_cell.angle_gamma   90.00
#
_symmetry.space_group_name_H-M   'P 1'
#
loop_
_entity.id
_entity.type
_entity.pdbx_description
1 polymer ?
#
loop_
_entity_poly.entity_id
_entity_poly.type
_entity_poly.pdbx_seq_one_letter_code
_entity_poly.pdbx_strand_id
1 'polypeptide(L)'
;MYAVGRMASVWGKDCLEFKPERWISEEGGIKHEPSHKFFAFSAGPMTCPGKELGLIRMKAIAATIIHNYHVQAYLSLSSQQHPVKSLAAFEEVVLVCCIPLCIFVCWLATGFSSGASVG
;
A
#
# COMPACT_ATOMS: atom_id res chain seq x y z
N MET A 1 14.95 -1.92 12.21
CA MET A 1 13.57 -1.46 11.89
C MET A 1 12.72 -1.34 13.15
N TYR A 2 12.42 -2.44 13.85
CA TYR A 2 11.54 -2.43 15.04
C TYR A 2 11.95 -1.43 16.13
N ALA A 3 13.23 -1.43 16.54
CA ALA A 3 13.72 -0.50 17.56
C ALA A 3 13.62 0.97 17.14
N VAL A 4 13.93 1.29 15.88
CA VAL A 4 13.84 2.66 15.33
C VAL A 4 12.41 3.18 15.29
N GLY A 5 11.43 2.31 15.08
CA GLY A 5 10.01 2.67 15.15
C GLY A 5 9.50 2.97 16.57
N ARG A 6 10.21 2.56 17.62
CA ARG A 6 9.76 2.66 19.02
C ARG A 6 10.70 3.46 19.93
N MET A 7 11.70 4.12 19.36
CA MET A 7 12.64 4.93 20.14
C MET A 7 12.09 6.34 20.37
N ALA A 8 12.00 6.72 21.64
CA ALA A 8 11.48 8.03 22.05
C ALA A 8 12.36 9.20 21.56
N SER A 9 13.66 8.97 21.33
CA SER A 9 14.58 9.96 20.77
C SER A 9 14.23 10.37 19.34
N VAL A 10 13.56 9.51 18.57
CA VAL A 10 13.22 9.77 17.16
C VAL A 10 11.75 10.18 17.00
N TRP A 11 10.85 9.54 17.74
CA TRP A 11 9.40 9.72 17.60
C TRP A 11 8.74 10.49 18.74
N GLY A 12 9.47 10.81 19.81
CA GLY A 12 8.93 11.47 21.00
C GLY A 12 8.37 10.48 22.04
N LYS A 13 7.80 11.02 23.12
CA LYS A 13 7.26 10.22 24.24
C LYS A 13 6.09 9.33 23.81
N ASP A 14 5.39 9.70 22.75
CA ASP A 14 4.24 9.00 22.19
C ASP A 14 4.61 8.02 21.07
N CYS A 15 5.87 7.55 21.03
CA CYS A 15 6.37 6.60 20.03
C CYS A 15 5.67 5.23 20.04
N LEU A 16 4.95 4.89 21.12
CA LEU A 16 4.19 3.64 21.24
C LEU A 16 2.71 3.79 20.89
N GLU A 17 2.24 5.02 20.71
CA GLU A 17 0.84 5.34 20.43
C GLU A 17 0.61 5.38 18.92
N PHE A 18 -0.52 4.82 18.47
CA PHE A 18 -0.96 4.95 17.09
C PHE A 18 -1.62 6.33 16.90
N LYS A 19 -0.90 7.26 16.26
CA LYS A 19 -1.36 8.63 15.97
C LYS A 19 -1.31 8.93 14.47
N PRO A 20 -2.41 8.78 13.73
CA PRO A 20 -2.43 9.08 12.30
C PRO A 20 -2.19 10.56 12.00
N GLU A 21 -2.51 11.47 12.93
CA GLU A 21 -2.31 12.92 12.80
C GLU A 21 -0.83 13.29 12.69
N ARG A 22 0.08 12.41 13.13
CA ARG A 22 1.54 12.60 13.04
C ARG A 22 2.02 12.86 11.61
N TRP A 23 1.28 12.37 10.61
CA TRP A 23 1.63 12.45 9.20
C TRP A 23 0.97 13.62 8.46
N ILE A 24 0.24 14.48 9.18
CA ILE A 24 -0.50 15.62 8.64
C ILE A 24 0.12 16.91 9.22
N SER A 25 0.38 17.91 8.37
CA SER A 25 0.84 19.23 8.83
C SER A 25 -0.31 20.02 9.43
N GLU A 26 -0.02 21.05 10.23
CA GLU A 26 -1.05 21.93 10.82
C GLU A 26 -1.90 22.62 9.74
N GLU A 27 -1.32 22.81 8.55
CA GLU A 27 -1.96 23.39 7.36
C GLU A 27 -2.77 22.35 6.55
N GLY A 28 -2.85 21.09 7.00
CA GLY A 28 -3.61 20.01 6.35
C GLY A 28 -2.86 19.27 5.23
N GLY A 29 -1.57 19.54 5.03
CA GLY A 29 -0.72 18.87 4.05
C GLY A 29 -0.15 17.54 4.54
N ILE A 30 0.41 16.72 3.64
CA ILE A 30 1.14 15.51 4.03
C ILE A 30 2.52 15.90 4.55
N LYS A 31 2.82 15.52 5.80
CA LYS A 31 4.14 15.73 6.38
C LYS A 31 5.14 14.72 5.82
N HIS A 32 6.17 15.21 5.14
CA HIS A 32 7.26 14.36 4.67
C HIS A 32 8.27 14.09 5.79
N GLU A 33 8.36 12.85 6.26
CA GLU A 33 9.39 12.44 7.23
C GLU A 33 10.61 11.84 6.50
N PRO A 34 11.85 12.20 6.88
CA PRO A 34 13.05 11.65 6.29
C PRO A 34 13.14 10.12 6.39
N SER A 35 13.71 9.50 5.35
CA SER A 35 13.85 8.04 5.20
C SER A 35 14.59 7.35 6.34
N HIS A 36 15.50 8.04 7.03
CA HIS A 36 16.23 7.46 8.16
C HIS A 36 15.35 7.29 9.42
N LYS A 37 14.31 8.12 9.60
CA LYS A 37 13.32 7.90 10.65
C LYS A 37 12.33 6.82 10.25
N PHE A 38 11.84 6.86 9.01
CA PHE A 38 10.92 5.86 8.47
C PHE A 38 11.67 4.72 7.77
N PHE A 39 12.32 3.87 8.57
CA PHE A 39 13.22 2.83 8.07
C PHE A 39 12.51 1.54 7.60
N ALA A 40 11.17 1.52 7.45
CA ALA A 40 10.41 0.30 7.11
C ALA A 40 10.79 -0.30 5.74
N PHE A 41 11.25 0.54 4.81
CA PHE A 41 11.73 0.12 3.49
C PHE A 41 13.24 0.28 3.35
N SER A 42 13.98 0.28 4.48
CA SER A 42 15.37 0.70 4.56
C SER A 42 15.55 2.16 4.10
N ALA A 43 16.79 2.64 4.03
CA ALA A 43 17.12 3.99 3.59
C ALA A 43 18.41 4.02 2.78
N GLY A 44 18.60 5.07 1.98
CA GLY A 44 19.78 5.26 1.16
C GLY A 44 19.86 4.27 -0.02
N PRO A 45 21.07 3.88 -0.47
CA PRO A 45 21.26 2.95 -1.59
C PRO A 45 20.61 1.58 -1.39
N MET A 46 20.38 1.18 -0.14
CA MET A 46 19.75 -0.08 0.24
C MET A 46 18.22 0.04 0.39
N THR A 47 17.61 1.13 -0.07
CA THR A 47 16.15 1.31 -0.03
C THR A 47 15.49 0.23 -0.90
N CYS A 48 14.41 -0.37 -0.40
CA CYS A 48 13.63 -1.34 -1.15
C CYS A 48 13.12 -0.72 -2.47
N PRO A 49 13.45 -1.30 -3.65
CA PRO A 49 12.98 -0.78 -4.93
C PRO A 49 11.45 -0.85 -5.06
N GLY A 50 10.82 -1.78 -4.34
CA GLY A 50 9.37 -1.95 -4.29
C GLY A 50 8.63 -0.99 -3.35
N LYS A 51 9.30 -0.01 -2.72
CA LYS A 51 8.69 0.91 -1.75
C LYS A 51 7.45 1.61 -2.31
N GLU A 52 7.58 2.23 -3.48
CA GLU A 52 6.50 3.03 -4.06
C GLU A 52 5.32 2.16 -4.47
N LEU A 53 5.59 1.06 -5.18
CA LEU A 53 4.57 0.10 -5.57
C LEU A 53 3.84 -0.50 -4.36
N GLY A 54 4.58 -0.87 -3.30
CA GLY A 54 4.00 -1.39 -2.07
C GLY A 54 3.06 -0.39 -1.40
N LEU A 55 3.46 0.88 -1.29
CA LEU A 55 2.63 1.95 -0.73
C LEU A 55 1.37 2.19 -1.57
N ILE A 56 1.48 2.21 -2.90
CA ILE A 56 0.33 2.36 -3.81
C ILE A 56 -0.66 1.21 -3.61
N ARG A 57 -0.18 -0.03 -3.56
CA ARG A 57 -1.03 -1.22 -3.38
C ARG A 57 -1.73 -1.21 -2.03
N MET A 58 -1.02 -0.88 -0.94
CA MET A 58 -1.63 -0.79 0.39
C MET A 58 -2.72 0.28 0.46
N LYS A 59 -2.49 1.47 -0.15
CA LYS A 59 -3.49 2.53 -0.23
C LYS A 59 -4.72 2.10 -1.03
N ALA A 60 -4.52 1.46 -2.18
CA ALA A 60 -5.63 0.96 -3.01
C ALA A 60 -6.46 -0.08 -2.27
N ILE A 61 -5.82 -1.05 -1.62
CA ILE A 61 -6.51 -2.08 -0.82
C ILE A 61 -7.27 -1.43 0.34
N ALA A 62 -6.65 -0.52 1.08
CA ALA A 62 -7.30 0.17 2.20
C ALA A 62 -8.53 0.98 1.73
N ALA A 63 -8.40 1.72 0.62
CA ALA A 63 -9.51 2.49 0.06
C ALA A 63 -10.66 1.58 -0.39
N THR A 64 -10.38 0.47 -1.05
CA THR A 64 -11.39 -0.52 -1.46
C THR A 64 -12.10 -1.12 -0.26
N ILE A 65 -11.36 -1.46 0.81
CA ILE A 65 -11.96 -2.00 2.03
C ILE A 65 -12.90 -0.96 2.66
N ILE A 66 -12.43 0.29 2.82
CA ILE A 66 -13.23 1.35 3.44
C ILE A 66 -14.49 1.69 2.61
N HIS A 67 -14.39 1.68 1.28
CA HIS A 67 -15.50 2.05 0.40
C HIS A 67 -16.54 0.94 0.23
N ASN A 68 -16.11 -0.32 0.14
CA ASN A 68 -16.99 -1.43 -0.25
C ASN A 68 -17.43 -2.31 0.92
N TYR A 69 -16.76 -2.21 2.09
CA TYR A 69 -16.99 -3.11 3.22
C TYR A 69 -17.29 -2.34 4.50
N HIS A 70 -18.24 -2.87 5.28
CA HIS A 70 -18.48 -2.43 6.64
C HIS A 70 -17.65 -3.27 7.61
N VAL A 71 -16.49 -2.75 8.04
CA VAL A 71 -15.57 -3.44 8.95
C VAL A 71 -16.03 -3.25 10.39
N GLN A 72 -16.27 -4.36 11.11
CA GLN A 72 -16.56 -4.36 12.54
C GLN A 72 -15.48 -5.12 13.29
N ALA A 73 -14.92 -4.50 14.32
CA ALA A 73 -14.02 -5.19 15.25
C ALA A 73 -14.88 -5.97 16.25
N TYR A 74 -14.84 -7.30 16.19
CA TYR A 74 -15.38 -8.11 17.27
C TYR A 74 -14.34 -8.15 18.38
N LEU A 75 -14.70 -7.64 19.56
CA LEU A 75 -13.93 -7.92 20.76
C LEU A 75 -14.17 -9.40 21.09
N SER A 76 -13.11 -10.19 21.22
CA SER A 76 -13.17 -11.63 21.45
C SER A 76 -13.66 -11.96 22.88
N LEU A 77 -14.92 -11.64 23.18
CA LEU A 77 -15.69 -12.20 24.29
C LEU A 77 -17.04 -12.79 23.85
N SER A 78 -17.33 -12.86 22.55
CA SER A 78 -18.45 -13.68 22.07
C SER A 78 -18.17 -14.24 20.68
N SER A 79 -18.01 -15.56 20.62
CA SER A 79 -18.10 -16.36 19.40
C SER A 79 -19.49 -16.23 18.78
N GLN A 80 -19.59 -15.54 17.64
CA GLN A 80 -20.63 -15.73 16.63
C GLN A 80 -20.03 -15.44 15.26
N GLN A 81 -19.64 -16.49 14.54
CA GLN A 81 -19.15 -16.43 13.16
C GLN A 81 -20.33 -16.20 12.21
N HIS A 82 -20.42 -15.00 11.63
CA HIS A 82 -21.21 -14.76 10.42
C HIS A 82 -20.34 -15.00 9.17
N PRO A 83 -20.90 -15.48 8.05
CA PRO A 83 -20.13 -15.75 6.84
C PRO A 83 -19.74 -14.43 6.16
N VAL A 84 -18.52 -13.98 6.40
CA VAL A 84 -17.91 -12.88 5.64
C VAL A 84 -17.61 -13.37 4.22
N LYS A 85 -18.37 -12.87 3.24
CA LYS A 85 -18.07 -13.00 1.81
C LYS A 85 -16.88 -12.09 1.46
N SER A 86 -15.68 -12.40 1.92
CA SER A 86 -14.55 -11.44 1.85
C SER A 86 -13.41 -11.81 0.89
N LEU A 87 -13.38 -13.01 0.31
CA LEU A 87 -12.26 -13.37 -0.59
C LEU A 87 -12.49 -12.98 -2.06
N ALA A 88 -13.73 -12.91 -2.54
CA ALA A 88 -13.99 -12.72 -3.98
C ALA A 88 -13.56 -11.34 -4.53
N ALA A 89 -13.55 -10.27 -3.71
CA ALA A 89 -13.11 -8.96 -4.20
C ALA A 89 -11.58 -8.79 -4.24
N PHE A 90 -10.83 -9.67 -3.57
CA PHE A 90 -9.37 -9.60 -3.61
C PHE A 90 -8.83 -10.04 -4.98
N GLU A 91 -9.51 -10.99 -5.64
CA GLU A 91 -9.19 -11.40 -7.01
C GLU A 91 -9.51 -10.30 -8.03
N GLU A 92 -10.68 -9.65 -7.94
CA GLU A 92 -11.09 -8.60 -8.88
C GLU A 92 -10.13 -7.40 -8.91
N VAL A 93 -9.62 -6.94 -7.76
CA VAL A 93 -8.66 -5.81 -7.70
C VAL A 93 -7.31 -6.17 -8.31
N VAL A 94 -6.83 -7.40 -8.11
CA VAL A 94 -5.59 -7.88 -8.75
C VAL A 94 -5.81 -8.02 -10.25
N LEU A 95 -6.95 -8.56 -10.67
CA LEU A 95 -7.29 -8.77 -12.08
C LEU A 95 -7.37 -7.44 -12.85
N VAL A 96 -8.13 -6.48 -12.33
CA VAL A 96 -8.37 -5.18 -12.99
C VAL A 96 -7.12 -4.28 -13.00
N CYS A 97 -6.21 -4.40 -12.02
CA CYS A 97 -4.98 -3.59 -12.01
C CYS A 97 -3.77 -4.28 -12.64
N CYS A 98 -3.66 -5.63 -12.63
CA CYS A 98 -2.49 -6.33 -13.16
C CYS A 98 -2.64 -6.76 -14.62
N ILE A 99 -3.86 -7.13 -15.07
CA ILE A 99 -4.08 -7.51 -16.48
C ILE A 99 -3.77 -6.36 -17.45
N PRO A 100 -4.25 -5.11 -17.25
CA PRO A 100 -3.94 -4.04 -18.20
C PRO A 100 -2.45 -3.66 -18.20
N LEU A 101 -1.76 -3.74 -17.05
CA LEU A 101 -0.30 -3.52 -16.99
C LEU A 101 0.48 -4.62 -17.72
N CYS A 102 0.11 -5.88 -17.58
CA CYS A 102 0.74 -6.98 -18.32
C CYS A 102 0.46 -6.90 -19.82
N ILE A 103 -0.76 -6.55 -20.24
CA ILE A 103 -1.09 -6.38 -21.66
C ILE A 103 -0.36 -5.17 -22.24
N PHE A 104 -0.26 -4.06 -21.51
CA PHE A 104 0.44 -2.86 -21.97
C PHE A 104 1.96 -3.06 -22.03
N VAL A 105 2.55 -3.76 -21.07
CA VAL A 105 3.98 -4.13 -21.08
C VAL A 105 4.27 -5.15 -22.19
N CYS A 106 3.40 -6.14 -22.41
CA CYS A 106 3.52 -7.04 -23.56
C CYS A 106 3.40 -6.27 -24.88
N TRP A 107 2.44 -5.35 -25.01
CA TRP A 107 2.25 -4.54 -26.21
C TRP A 107 3.44 -3.62 -26.51
N LEU A 108 4.06 -3.03 -25.48
CA LEU A 108 5.30 -2.26 -25.62
C LEU A 108 6.52 -3.16 -25.94
N ALA A 109 6.59 -4.35 -25.37
CA ALA A 109 7.68 -5.30 -25.60
C ALA A 109 7.60 -5.95 -27.00
N THR A 110 6.40 -6.19 -27.52
CA THR A 110 6.18 -6.73 -28.87
C THR A 110 5.97 -5.62 -29.90
N GLY A 111 6.64 -4.47 -29.69
CA GLY A 111 6.53 -3.24 -30.48
C GLY A 111 5.95 -3.46 -31.87
N PHE A 112 4.81 -2.82 -32.12
CA PHE A 112 4.07 -2.80 -33.37
C PHE A 112 5.00 -2.50 -34.56
N SER A 113 5.68 -3.53 -35.07
CA SER A 113 6.38 -3.54 -36.34
C SER A 113 5.33 -3.82 -37.42
N SER A 114 4.40 -2.90 -37.59
CA SER A 114 3.67 -2.79 -38.86
C SER A 114 4.53 -1.97 -39.81
N GLY A 115 5.46 -2.66 -40.47
CA GLY A 115 6.27 -2.16 -41.56
C GLY A 115 6.28 -3.19 -42.68
N ALA A 116 5.45 -2.95 -43.70
CA ALA A 116 5.57 -3.35 -45.10
C ALA A 116 6.29 -4.67 -45.47
N SER A 117 5.53 -5.63 -46.03
CA SER A 117 5.82 -6.24 -47.35
C SER A 117 4.80 -7.36 -47.62
N VAL A 118 3.74 -7.04 -48.36
CA VAL A 118 3.06 -8.03 -49.20
C VAL A 118 3.57 -7.77 -50.61
N GLY A 119 4.46 -8.62 -51.06
CA GLY A 119 5.08 -8.66 -52.38
C GLY A 119 5.51 -10.09 -52.63
#